data_AF-A0A931EGJ1-F1
#
_entry.id   AF-A0A931EGJ1-F1
#
_cell.length_a   1.000
_cell.length_b   1.000
_cell.length_c   1.000
_cell.angle_alpha   90.00
_cell.angle_beta   90.00
_cell.angle_gamma   90.00
#
_symmetry.space_group_name_H-M   'P 1'
#
loop_
_entity.id
_entity.type
_entity.pdbx_description
1 polymer ?
#
loop_
_entity_poly.entity_id
_entity_poly.type
_entity_poly.pdbx_seq_one_letter_code
_entity_poly.pdbx_strand_id
1 'polypeptide(L)'
;MNFKGLRLFTGTVAAIALLGGTGFAQTLAPNQTAGFAKGKLFTFTYTENFDCVDEPTTDLNFNGIKAQSDPDEMQTPICQVGTSPVFDPTGVKVKKTDKLYVIMPFFSVDNDQNPNDAIPCPANPRPGLVCGPALGSFLISNFGAVVEAYKATPNPAITVQCPAPDEAPGTCTMHASTVDLAPALAALGVIPTPPTANVFTPTPNHSHVIQVDFNQKRPVWWQVIPVLIKNQSDWPTADASSGITSFKALKAAEKANAAIEVPSNFFLFFGSQKMHM
;
A
#
# COMPACT_ATOMS: atom_id res chain seq x y z
N MET A 1 -63.10 47.22 21.99
CA MET A 1 -61.73 47.77 21.88
C MET A 1 -60.86 46.94 22.83
N ASN A 2 -60.40 45.73 22.48
CA ASN A 2 -59.42 45.29 21.49
C ASN A 2 -57.96 45.70 21.77
N PHE A 3 -57.11 44.67 21.80
CA PHE A 3 -55.62 44.61 21.78
C PHE A 3 -54.87 44.83 23.11
N LYS A 4 -53.81 44.07 23.47
CA LYS A 4 -53.08 42.97 22.80
C LYS A 4 -52.24 42.24 23.86
N GLY A 5 -52.37 40.93 23.98
CA GLY A 5 -51.47 40.09 24.77
C GLY A 5 -50.21 39.74 23.97
N LEU A 6 -49.04 40.01 24.56
CA LEU A 6 -47.73 39.70 23.99
C LEU A 6 -47.42 38.22 24.25
N ARG A 7 -47.46 37.37 23.22
CA ARG A 7 -46.96 35.99 23.27
C ARG A 7 -45.54 35.98 22.71
N LEU A 8 -44.57 35.67 23.58
CA LEU A 8 -43.19 35.37 23.22
C LEU A 8 -43.16 33.92 22.68
N PHE A 9 -42.91 33.75 21.37
CA PHE A 9 -42.58 32.46 20.79
C PHE A 9 -41.07 32.24 20.97
N THR A 10 -40.68 31.39 21.91
CA THR A 10 -39.33 30.85 22.00
C THR A 10 -39.17 29.75 20.95
N GLY A 11 -38.65 30.12 19.77
CA GLY A 11 -38.21 29.16 18.75
C GLY A 11 -36.96 28.43 19.22
N THR A 12 -37.08 27.12 19.44
CA THR A 12 -35.93 26.25 19.74
C THR A 12 -35.18 25.99 18.44
N VAL A 13 -34.06 26.67 18.23
CA VAL A 13 -33.09 26.33 17.17
C VAL A 13 -32.38 25.06 17.62
N ALA A 14 -32.70 23.93 17.00
CA ALA A 14 -31.94 22.70 17.15
C ALA A 14 -30.60 22.89 16.43
N ALA A 15 -29.55 23.22 17.20
CA ALA A 15 -28.18 23.16 16.72
C ALA A 15 -27.83 21.69 16.48
N ILE A 16 -27.88 21.25 15.23
CA ILE A 16 -27.26 19.99 14.81
C ILE A 16 -25.75 20.20 14.95
N ALA A 17 -25.19 19.72 16.06
CA ALA A 17 -23.76 19.60 16.22
C ALA A 17 -23.26 18.60 15.18
N LEU A 18 -22.61 19.09 14.13
CA LEU A 18 -21.72 18.30 13.29
C LEU A 18 -20.61 17.76 14.21
N LEU A 19 -20.76 16.50 14.63
CA LEU A 19 -19.66 15.71 15.16
C LEU A 19 -18.71 15.46 13.98
N GLY A 20 -17.85 16.45 13.70
CA GLY A 20 -16.65 16.21 12.92
C GLY A 20 -15.89 15.10 13.63
N GLY A 21 -15.71 13.98 12.94
CA GLY A 21 -14.88 12.88 13.44
C GLY A 21 -13.52 13.44 13.79
N THR A 22 -13.20 13.49 15.07
CA THR A 22 -11.84 13.73 15.52
C THR A 22 -11.04 12.49 15.12
N GLY A 23 -10.50 12.50 13.90
CA GLY A 23 -9.43 11.59 13.54
C GLY A 23 -8.35 11.74 14.59
N PHE A 24 -8.03 10.65 15.28
CA PHE A 24 -6.94 10.59 16.25
C PHE A 24 -5.62 10.81 15.49
N ALA A 25 -5.26 12.08 15.28
CA ALA A 25 -3.98 12.46 14.71
C ALA A 25 -2.92 12.32 15.81
N GLN A 26 -2.57 11.08 16.16
CA GLN A 26 -1.27 10.86 16.77
C GLN A 26 -0.24 11.22 15.69
N THR A 27 0.47 12.34 15.87
CA THR A 27 1.53 12.76 14.95
C THR A 27 2.63 11.71 14.98
N LEU A 28 2.77 10.97 13.88
CA LEU A 28 3.84 10.00 13.68
C LEU A 28 5.16 10.74 13.42
N ALA A 29 6.27 10.18 13.88
CA ALA A 29 7.60 10.68 13.50
C ALA A 29 7.87 10.42 12.01
N PRO A 30 8.81 11.15 11.37
CA PRO A 30 9.11 10.95 9.95
C PRO A 30 9.39 9.48 9.59
N ASN A 31 10.13 8.76 10.42
CA ASN A 31 10.44 7.33 10.23
C ASN A 31 9.35 6.38 10.78
N GLN A 32 8.10 6.81 10.80
CA GLN A 32 6.99 6.02 11.32
C GLN A 32 5.79 6.00 10.37
N THR A 33 5.10 4.86 10.36
CA THR A 33 3.80 4.70 9.68
C THR A 33 2.83 3.99 10.61
N ALA A 34 1.54 4.08 10.32
CA ALA A 34 0.54 3.25 10.98
C ALA A 34 0.47 1.85 10.32
N GLY A 35 -0.07 0.89 11.07
CA GLY A 35 -0.37 -0.46 10.61
C GLY A 35 -1.48 -1.10 11.43
N PHE A 36 -2.04 -2.19 10.91
CA PHE A 36 -3.11 -2.94 11.57
C PHE A 36 -2.60 -4.29 12.11
N ALA A 37 -3.04 -4.62 13.33
CA ALA A 37 -2.89 -5.97 13.86
C ALA A 37 -4.06 -6.29 14.81
N LYS A 38 -4.66 -7.48 14.66
CA LYS A 38 -5.78 -7.96 15.50
C LYS A 38 -6.91 -6.93 15.70
N GLY A 39 -7.25 -6.16 14.65
CA GLY A 39 -8.31 -5.15 14.72
C GLY A 39 -7.93 -3.91 15.52
N LYS A 40 -6.63 -3.60 15.62
CA LYS A 40 -6.11 -2.44 16.35
C LYS A 40 -5.04 -1.74 15.53
N LEU A 41 -4.82 -0.47 15.83
CA LEU A 41 -3.74 0.35 15.28
C LEU A 41 -2.40 0.12 15.99
N PHE A 42 -1.35 0.08 15.20
CA PHE A 42 0.03 -0.04 15.59
C PHE A 42 0.86 1.04 14.89
N THR A 43 1.93 1.47 15.54
CA THR A 43 2.98 2.29 14.95
C THR A 43 4.12 1.38 14.53
N PHE A 44 4.54 1.50 13.28
CA PHE A 44 5.77 0.89 12.78
C PHE A 44 6.86 1.95 12.78
N THR A 45 8.03 1.61 13.33
CA THR A 45 9.18 2.50 13.40
C THR A 45 10.33 1.89 12.61
N TYR A 46 10.68 2.53 11.51
CA TYR A 46 11.73 2.10 10.60
C TYR A 46 13.09 2.54 11.15
N THR A 47 14.06 1.63 11.14
CA THR A 47 15.41 1.90 11.65
C THR A 47 16.49 1.75 10.59
N GLU A 48 16.16 1.13 9.47
CA GLU A 48 17.00 1.04 8.28
C GLU A 48 16.13 1.23 7.04
N ASN A 49 16.76 1.35 5.88
CA ASN A 49 16.04 1.35 4.61
C ASN A 49 15.55 -0.05 4.27
N PHE A 50 14.78 -0.14 3.19
CA PHE A 50 14.36 -1.42 2.65
C PHE A 50 15.50 -2.22 1.99
N ASP A 51 15.22 -3.49 1.72
CA ASP A 51 16.06 -4.33 0.87
C ASP A 51 15.21 -5.09 -0.17
N CYS A 52 15.79 -5.30 -1.36
CA CYS A 52 15.18 -6.06 -2.45
C CYS A 52 16.20 -7.11 -2.86
N VAL A 53 15.93 -8.36 -2.46
CA VAL A 53 16.91 -9.43 -2.50
C VAL A 53 17.06 -9.96 -3.93
N ASP A 54 18.30 -9.90 -4.43
CA ASP A 54 18.77 -10.60 -5.61
C ASP A 54 19.54 -11.84 -5.19
N GLU A 55 19.21 -12.99 -5.79
CA GLU A 55 19.94 -14.23 -5.53
C GLU A 55 20.98 -14.46 -6.64
N PRO A 56 22.10 -15.16 -6.39
CA PRO A 56 23.18 -15.30 -7.36
C PRO A 56 22.75 -15.78 -8.76
N THR A 57 21.66 -16.54 -8.85
CA THR A 57 21.13 -17.09 -10.10
C THR A 57 19.92 -16.37 -10.67
N THR A 58 19.45 -15.28 -10.05
CA THR A 58 18.36 -14.45 -10.61
C THR A 58 18.89 -13.55 -11.73
N ASP A 59 17.95 -13.04 -12.52
CA ASP A 59 18.14 -12.00 -13.53
C ASP A 59 16.86 -11.16 -13.47
N LEU A 60 16.83 -10.19 -12.54
CA LEU A 60 15.67 -9.36 -12.28
C LEU A 60 15.54 -8.21 -13.27
N ASN A 61 16.60 -7.86 -14.01
CA ASN A 61 16.57 -6.82 -15.05
C ASN A 61 16.29 -7.37 -16.47
N PHE A 62 16.22 -8.69 -16.63
CA PHE A 62 15.91 -9.41 -17.87
C PHE A 62 16.96 -9.24 -18.99
N ASN A 63 18.23 -9.01 -18.66
CA ASN A 63 19.28 -8.81 -19.66
C ASN A 63 19.99 -10.12 -20.07
N GLY A 64 19.63 -11.26 -19.46
CA GLY A 64 20.21 -12.57 -19.73
C GLY A 64 21.51 -12.86 -18.98
N ILE A 65 21.97 -11.95 -18.12
CA ILE A 65 23.14 -12.09 -17.25
C ILE A 65 22.62 -12.33 -15.84
N LYS A 66 23.17 -13.34 -15.16
CA LYS A 66 22.78 -13.61 -13.77
C LYS A 66 23.41 -12.59 -12.83
N ALA A 67 22.69 -12.22 -11.80
CA ALA A 67 23.09 -11.34 -10.70
C ALA A 67 24.55 -11.51 -10.23
N GLN A 68 25.02 -12.75 -10.02
CA GLN A 68 26.41 -13.02 -9.59
C GLN A 68 27.49 -12.58 -10.59
N SER A 69 27.10 -12.22 -11.81
CA SER A 69 27.96 -11.76 -12.90
C SER A 69 27.45 -10.47 -13.54
N ASP A 70 26.44 -9.83 -12.94
CA ASP A 70 25.85 -8.57 -13.39
C ASP A 70 26.02 -7.49 -12.31
N PRO A 71 27.17 -6.79 -12.26
CA PRO A 71 27.36 -5.71 -11.31
C PRO A 71 26.43 -4.51 -11.55
N ASP A 72 25.84 -4.37 -12.74
CA ASP A 72 24.95 -3.27 -13.09
C ASP A 72 23.55 -3.46 -12.49
N GLU A 73 23.06 -4.71 -12.40
CA GLU A 73 21.82 -5.07 -11.69
C GLU A 73 21.84 -4.57 -10.23
N MET A 74 23.00 -4.68 -9.58
CA MET A 74 23.20 -4.32 -8.18
C MET A 74 23.26 -2.80 -7.92
N GLN A 75 23.37 -1.96 -8.97
CA GLN A 75 23.47 -0.51 -8.80
C GLN A 75 22.12 0.16 -8.51
N THR A 76 21.01 -0.50 -8.86
CA THR A 76 19.65 0.05 -8.66
C THR A 76 18.74 -1.04 -8.13
N PRO A 77 18.16 -0.90 -6.91
CA PRO A 77 17.27 -1.92 -6.36
C PRO A 77 16.09 -2.26 -7.29
N ILE A 78 15.84 -3.55 -7.48
CA ILE A 78 14.71 -4.08 -8.25
C ILE A 78 13.76 -4.81 -7.30
N CYS A 79 12.79 -4.06 -6.78
CA CYS A 79 11.75 -4.58 -5.90
C CYS A 79 10.61 -5.13 -6.75
N GLN A 80 10.63 -6.44 -6.96
CA GLN A 80 9.80 -7.13 -7.93
C GLN A 80 8.66 -7.90 -7.26
N VAL A 81 7.46 -7.72 -7.80
CA VAL A 81 6.25 -8.43 -7.40
C VAL A 81 6.04 -9.64 -8.31
N GLY A 82 5.64 -10.77 -7.73
CA GLY A 82 5.46 -12.05 -8.42
C GLY A 82 6.69 -12.97 -8.36
N THR A 83 7.70 -12.62 -7.56
CA THR A 83 8.90 -13.43 -7.31
C THR A 83 9.10 -13.64 -5.80
N SER A 84 9.86 -14.66 -5.39
CA SER A 84 10.26 -14.84 -3.99
C SER A 84 11.67 -15.39 -3.89
N PRO A 85 12.55 -14.74 -3.10
CA PRO A 85 13.88 -15.27 -2.85
C PRO A 85 13.80 -16.46 -1.91
N VAL A 86 14.82 -17.31 -1.90
CA VAL A 86 14.96 -18.40 -0.94
C VAL A 86 15.36 -17.87 0.43
N PHE A 87 16.17 -16.81 0.47
CA PHE A 87 16.71 -16.20 1.69
C PHE A 87 16.23 -14.76 1.90
N ASP A 88 16.15 -14.35 3.16
CA ASP A 88 15.96 -12.96 3.56
C ASP A 88 17.30 -12.22 3.68
N PRO A 89 17.31 -10.91 3.94
CA PRO A 89 18.54 -10.11 4.03
C PRO A 89 19.53 -10.58 5.12
N THR A 90 19.10 -11.41 6.06
CA THR A 90 19.97 -11.98 7.11
C THR A 90 20.58 -13.32 6.73
N GLY A 91 20.23 -13.86 5.55
CA GLY A 91 20.61 -15.19 5.10
C GLY A 91 19.74 -16.31 5.71
N VAL A 92 18.64 -15.97 6.38
CA VAL A 92 17.68 -16.96 6.89
C VAL A 92 16.69 -17.30 5.79
N LYS A 93 16.22 -18.56 5.74
CA LYS A 93 15.21 -18.97 4.74
C LYS A 93 13.94 -18.14 4.89
N VAL A 94 13.44 -17.57 3.79
CA VAL A 94 12.32 -16.62 3.78
C VAL A 94 11.05 -17.18 4.46
N LYS A 95 10.85 -18.49 4.43
CA LYS A 95 9.73 -19.16 5.11
C LYS A 95 9.70 -18.98 6.64
N LYS A 96 10.83 -18.57 7.24
CA LYS A 96 10.97 -18.30 8.68
C LYS A 96 10.89 -16.80 8.99
N THR A 97 10.93 -15.94 7.98
CA THR A 97 10.86 -14.50 8.11
C THR A 97 9.43 -14.07 8.35
N ASP A 98 9.22 -13.14 9.29
CA ASP A 98 7.91 -12.56 9.55
C ASP A 98 7.35 -11.85 8.32
N LYS A 99 6.02 -11.80 8.21
CA LYS A 99 5.31 -11.25 7.05
C LYS A 99 4.62 -9.94 7.38
N LEU A 100 4.86 -8.96 6.54
CA LEU A 100 4.07 -7.74 6.44
C LEU A 100 3.17 -7.87 5.21
N TYR A 101 1.86 -7.89 5.41
CA TYR A 101 0.90 -7.89 4.33
C TYR A 101 0.60 -6.44 3.93
N VAL A 102 1.03 -6.07 2.74
CA VAL A 102 0.82 -4.74 2.16
C VAL A 102 -0.44 -4.80 1.31
N ILE A 103 -1.55 -4.35 1.87
CA ILE A 103 -2.85 -4.35 1.19
C ILE A 103 -2.98 -3.11 0.31
N MET A 104 -3.42 -3.28 -0.92
CA MET A 104 -3.62 -2.22 -1.91
C MET A 104 -5.10 -2.16 -2.32
N PRO A 105 -5.72 -0.97 -2.39
CA PRO A 105 -7.11 -0.84 -2.78
C PRO A 105 -7.22 -0.95 -4.31
N PHE A 106 -7.30 -2.19 -4.81
CA PHE A 106 -7.36 -2.50 -6.24
C PHE A 106 -8.81 -2.53 -6.74
N PHE A 107 -9.48 -1.41 -6.54
CA PHE A 107 -10.83 -1.09 -7.01
C PHE A 107 -10.89 0.41 -7.31
N SER A 108 -12.00 0.90 -7.86
CA SER A 108 -12.24 2.33 -8.07
C SER A 108 -13.59 2.70 -7.44
N VAL A 109 -13.62 3.72 -6.57
CA VAL A 109 -14.85 4.12 -5.86
C VAL A 109 -15.84 4.82 -6.80
N ASP A 110 -15.31 5.56 -7.77
CA ASP A 110 -16.02 6.48 -8.65
C ASP A 110 -15.95 6.06 -10.13
N ASN A 111 -15.37 4.88 -10.41
CA ASN A 111 -15.13 4.38 -11.77
C ASN A 111 -14.31 5.38 -12.62
N ASP A 112 -13.29 5.99 -12.03
CA ASP A 112 -12.43 6.99 -12.67
C ASP A 112 -11.87 6.53 -14.04
N GLN A 113 -12.22 7.29 -15.08
CA GLN A 113 -11.80 7.09 -16.47
C GLN A 113 -10.80 8.14 -16.97
N ASN A 114 -10.33 9.04 -16.10
CA ASN A 114 -9.40 10.07 -16.49
C ASN A 114 -7.96 9.57 -16.28
N PRO A 115 -7.19 9.30 -17.35
CA PRO A 115 -5.83 8.78 -17.20
C PRO A 115 -4.89 9.73 -16.47
N ASN A 116 -5.19 11.03 -16.41
CA ASN A 116 -4.37 12.02 -15.71
C ASN A 116 -4.47 11.93 -14.19
N ASP A 117 -5.44 11.18 -13.66
CA ASP A 117 -5.63 11.05 -12.21
C ASP A 117 -4.75 9.94 -11.61
N ALA A 118 -3.95 9.25 -12.43
CA ALA A 118 -2.92 8.32 -11.97
C ALA A 118 -1.70 9.03 -11.37
N ILE A 119 -0.97 8.35 -10.46
CA ILE A 119 0.23 8.89 -9.77
C ILE A 119 1.20 9.50 -10.80
N PRO A 120 1.57 10.79 -10.66
CA PRO A 120 2.42 11.47 -11.63
C PRO A 120 3.84 10.93 -11.64
N CYS A 121 4.56 11.20 -12.73
CA CYS A 121 5.97 10.89 -12.80
C CYS A 121 6.77 11.80 -11.85
N PRO A 122 7.77 11.26 -11.11
CA PRO A 122 8.68 12.10 -10.34
C PRO A 122 9.56 12.93 -11.29
N ALA A 123 10.17 14.00 -10.76
CA ALA A 123 11.01 14.90 -11.54
C ALA A 123 12.18 14.19 -12.24
N ASN A 124 12.75 13.16 -11.58
CA ASN A 124 13.82 12.33 -12.11
C ASN A 124 13.37 10.87 -12.11
N PRO A 125 12.58 10.44 -13.12
CA PRO A 125 12.08 9.07 -13.17
C PRO A 125 13.22 8.10 -13.47
N ARG A 126 13.19 6.93 -12.82
CA ARG A 126 14.03 5.81 -13.25
C ARG A 126 13.70 5.43 -14.70
N PRO A 127 14.67 4.94 -15.49
CA PRO A 127 14.40 4.45 -16.83
C PRO A 127 13.28 3.39 -16.82
N GLY A 128 12.36 3.49 -17.79
CA GLY A 128 11.24 2.54 -17.94
C GLY A 128 10.08 2.71 -16.95
N LEU A 129 10.07 3.77 -16.13
CA LEU A 129 8.95 4.04 -15.22
C LEU A 129 7.66 4.39 -15.99
N VAL A 130 6.61 3.61 -15.77
CA VAL A 130 5.25 3.85 -16.24
C VAL A 130 4.49 4.61 -15.15
N CYS A 131 4.21 5.89 -15.41
CA CYS A 131 3.59 6.82 -14.47
C CYS A 131 2.70 7.85 -15.21
N GLY A 132 1.93 8.62 -14.45
CA GLY A 132 1.05 9.67 -14.97
C GLY A 132 0.04 9.13 -16.01
N PRO A 133 -0.24 9.89 -17.08
CA PRO A 133 -1.25 9.51 -18.08
C PRO A 133 -1.00 8.14 -18.74
N ALA A 134 0.25 7.72 -18.87
CA ALA A 134 0.58 6.40 -19.41
C ALA A 134 0.13 5.27 -18.47
N LEU A 135 0.38 5.44 -17.16
CA LEU A 135 -0.10 4.51 -16.14
C LEU A 135 -1.64 4.51 -16.08
N GLY A 136 -2.27 5.69 -16.05
CA GLY A 136 -3.74 5.79 -16.03
C GLY A 136 -4.39 5.10 -17.23
N SER A 137 -3.85 5.32 -18.44
CA SER A 137 -4.36 4.68 -19.65
C SER A 137 -4.20 3.16 -19.61
N PHE A 138 -3.06 2.68 -19.08
CA PHE A 138 -2.82 1.24 -18.87
C PHE A 138 -3.83 0.64 -17.89
N LEU A 139 -4.08 1.31 -16.76
CA LEU A 139 -5.01 0.85 -15.74
C LEU A 139 -6.46 0.79 -16.27
N ILE A 140 -6.90 1.85 -16.95
CA ILE A 140 -8.23 1.90 -17.56
C ILE A 140 -8.40 0.77 -18.59
N SER A 141 -7.39 0.57 -19.45
CA SER A 141 -7.49 -0.43 -20.53
C SER A 141 -7.52 -1.87 -20.01
N ASN A 142 -6.79 -2.18 -18.93
CA ASN A 142 -6.63 -3.55 -18.44
C ASN A 142 -7.54 -3.88 -17.24
N PHE A 143 -7.93 -2.87 -16.45
CA PHE A 143 -8.67 -3.05 -15.20
C PHE A 143 -9.95 -2.20 -15.15
N GLY A 144 -10.25 -1.45 -16.21
CA GLY A 144 -11.52 -0.75 -16.40
C GLY A 144 -11.61 0.63 -15.75
N ALA A 145 -10.66 1.01 -14.88
CA ALA A 145 -10.61 2.32 -14.24
C ALA A 145 -9.20 2.62 -13.70
N VAL A 146 -8.94 3.88 -13.33
CA VAL A 146 -7.83 4.19 -12.42
C VAL A 146 -8.21 3.69 -11.02
N VAL A 147 -7.54 2.63 -10.58
CA VAL A 147 -7.76 2.05 -9.24
C VAL A 147 -7.16 2.93 -8.15
N GLU A 148 -7.77 2.94 -6.97
CA GLU A 148 -7.37 3.78 -5.82
C GLU A 148 -5.89 3.59 -5.43
N ALA A 149 -5.36 2.37 -5.60
CA ALA A 149 -3.95 2.04 -5.39
C ALA A 149 -3.00 2.89 -6.26
N TYR A 150 -3.44 3.43 -7.38
CA TYR A 150 -2.61 4.20 -8.31
C TYR A 150 -3.15 5.59 -8.61
N LYS A 151 -4.11 6.10 -7.83
CA LYS A 151 -4.56 7.48 -7.95
C LYS A 151 -3.56 8.45 -7.32
N ALA A 152 -3.37 9.58 -7.98
CA ALA A 152 -2.65 10.74 -7.43
C ALA A 152 -3.39 11.38 -6.25
N THR A 153 -4.71 11.25 -6.21
CA THR A 153 -5.51 11.65 -5.06
C THR A 153 -6.51 10.54 -4.80
N PRO A 154 -6.26 9.63 -3.85
CA PRO A 154 -7.23 8.62 -3.46
C PRO A 154 -8.57 9.26 -3.11
N ASN A 155 -9.66 8.57 -3.43
CA ASN A 155 -10.99 9.02 -3.06
C ASN A 155 -11.06 9.23 -1.54
N PRO A 156 -11.69 10.32 -1.03
CA PRO A 156 -11.76 10.59 0.41
C PRO A 156 -12.43 9.49 1.25
N ALA A 157 -13.20 8.59 0.63
CA ALA A 157 -13.74 7.41 1.29
C ALA A 157 -12.68 6.33 1.60
N ILE A 158 -11.49 6.45 1.04
CA ILE A 158 -10.40 5.47 1.11
C ILE A 158 -9.24 6.06 1.89
N THR A 159 -8.96 5.46 3.04
CA THR A 159 -7.84 5.85 3.89
C THR A 159 -6.67 4.90 3.66
N VAL A 160 -5.51 5.45 3.30
CA VAL A 160 -4.25 4.72 3.15
C VAL A 160 -3.29 5.15 4.26
N GLN A 161 -2.38 4.26 4.64
CA GLN A 161 -1.32 4.57 5.61
C GLN A 161 -0.05 5.06 4.93
N CYS A 162 0.10 4.75 3.64
CA CYS A 162 1.26 5.02 2.81
C CYS A 162 0.79 5.41 1.40
N PRO A 163 1.01 6.67 0.96
CA PRO A 163 1.62 7.78 1.71
C PRO A 163 0.86 8.12 2.99
N ALA A 164 1.55 8.70 3.98
CA ALA A 164 0.87 9.23 5.16
C ALA A 164 -0.08 10.38 4.77
N PRO A 165 -1.03 10.78 5.63
CA PRO A 165 -1.79 12.01 5.42
C PRO A 165 -0.83 13.17 5.15
N ASP A 166 -1.10 13.92 4.07
CA ASP A 166 -0.30 15.06 3.58
C ASP A 166 1.03 14.73 2.87
N GLU A 167 1.37 13.45 2.68
CA GLU A 167 2.51 13.05 1.85
C GLU A 167 2.11 12.86 0.38
N ALA A 168 3.10 13.04 -0.52
CA ALA A 168 2.86 12.87 -1.94
C ALA A 168 2.64 11.37 -2.27
N PRO A 169 1.70 11.05 -3.19
CA PRO A 169 1.51 9.68 -3.69
C PRO A 169 2.80 9.05 -4.22
N GLY A 170 2.94 7.76 -3.99
CA GLY A 170 4.16 7.02 -4.37
C GLY A 170 5.42 7.42 -3.59
N THR A 171 5.29 8.26 -2.56
CA THR A 171 6.38 8.54 -1.60
C THR A 171 6.02 7.93 -0.26
N CYS A 172 6.85 7.01 0.23
CA CYS A 172 6.67 6.34 1.51
C CYS A 172 8.02 6.34 2.23
N THR A 173 8.03 6.64 3.52
CA THR A 173 9.27 6.78 4.28
C THR A 173 10.02 5.45 4.38
N MET A 174 11.31 5.42 4.01
CA MET A 174 12.18 4.23 4.05
C MET A 174 11.71 3.06 3.14
N HIS A 175 10.95 3.36 2.08
CA HIS A 175 10.45 2.38 1.11
C HIS A 175 11.06 2.60 -0.27
N ALA A 176 10.92 1.58 -1.13
CA ALA A 176 11.10 1.78 -2.55
C ALA A 176 10.01 2.74 -3.06
N SER A 177 10.40 3.72 -3.88
CA SER A 177 9.47 4.64 -4.55
C SER A 177 8.88 4.06 -5.84
N THR A 178 9.42 2.92 -6.30
CA THR A 178 8.94 2.20 -7.47
C THR A 178 8.97 0.70 -7.23
N VAL A 179 8.05 -0.02 -7.86
CA VAL A 179 8.01 -1.49 -7.86
C VAL A 179 8.02 -2.01 -9.30
N ASP A 180 8.61 -3.17 -9.53
CA ASP A 180 8.50 -3.89 -10.80
C ASP A 180 7.33 -4.87 -10.76
N LEU A 181 6.38 -4.70 -11.68
CA LEU A 181 5.19 -5.53 -11.78
C LEU A 181 5.28 -6.57 -12.89
N ALA A 182 6.38 -6.66 -13.63
CA ALA A 182 6.44 -7.51 -14.82
C ALA A 182 6.02 -8.97 -14.57
N PRO A 183 6.52 -9.69 -13.53
CA PRO A 183 6.07 -11.06 -13.29
C PRO A 183 4.60 -11.14 -12.89
N ALA A 184 4.10 -10.19 -12.10
CA ALA A 184 2.69 -10.14 -11.70
C ALA A 184 1.77 -9.89 -12.91
N LEU A 185 2.12 -8.96 -13.80
CA LEU A 185 1.36 -8.67 -15.01
C LEU A 185 1.38 -9.85 -16.00
N ALA A 186 2.51 -10.55 -16.10
CA ALA A 186 2.62 -11.76 -16.92
C ALA A 186 1.71 -12.88 -16.36
N ALA A 187 1.71 -13.09 -15.04
CA ALA A 187 0.84 -14.05 -14.37
C ALA A 187 -0.66 -13.73 -14.54
N LEU A 188 -1.01 -12.45 -14.67
CA LEU A 188 -2.37 -11.99 -14.98
C LEU A 188 -2.73 -12.06 -16.48
N GLY A 189 -1.77 -12.41 -17.36
CA GLY A 189 -1.99 -12.45 -18.81
C GLY A 189 -2.10 -11.06 -19.47
N VAL A 190 -1.67 -10.00 -18.77
CA VAL A 190 -1.71 -8.62 -19.26
C VAL A 190 -0.53 -8.33 -20.20
N ILE A 191 0.61 -8.98 -19.95
CA ILE A 191 1.80 -8.93 -20.82
C ILE A 191 2.24 -10.36 -21.19
N PRO A 192 3.09 -10.55 -22.23
CA PRO A 192 3.61 -11.85 -22.60
C PRO A 192 4.30 -12.60 -21.44
N THR A 193 4.19 -13.92 -21.45
CA THR A 193 4.92 -14.82 -20.54
C THR A 193 5.94 -15.64 -21.34
N PRO A 194 7.23 -15.69 -20.94
CA PRO A 194 7.83 -14.98 -19.80
C PRO A 194 7.96 -13.46 -20.06
N PRO A 195 8.00 -12.63 -19.00
CA PRO A 195 8.35 -11.23 -19.14
C PRO A 195 9.77 -11.07 -19.72
N THR A 196 9.96 -10.08 -20.58
CA THR A 196 11.24 -9.81 -21.27
C THR A 196 11.85 -8.47 -20.90
N ALA A 197 11.20 -7.72 -20.02
CA ALA A 197 11.63 -6.41 -19.53
C ALA A 197 10.87 -6.09 -18.25
N ASN A 198 11.46 -5.26 -17.39
CA ASN A 198 10.77 -4.71 -16.23
C ASN A 198 9.60 -3.82 -16.65
N VAL A 199 8.59 -3.76 -15.79
CA VAL A 199 7.49 -2.79 -15.85
C VAL A 199 7.48 -2.06 -14.51
N PHE A 200 8.29 -1.01 -14.42
CA PHE A 200 8.34 -0.20 -13.21
C PHE A 200 7.12 0.70 -13.13
N THR A 201 6.46 0.71 -11.96
CA THR A 201 5.43 1.70 -11.62
C THR A 201 5.85 2.44 -10.35
N PRO A 202 5.27 3.62 -10.06
CA PRO A 202 5.31 4.16 -8.70
C PRO A 202 4.84 3.12 -7.70
N THR A 203 5.34 3.20 -6.46
CA THR A 203 4.81 2.39 -5.38
C THR A 203 3.32 2.73 -5.17
N PRO A 204 2.41 1.75 -5.18
CA PRO A 204 0.99 2.02 -5.04
C PRO A 204 0.65 2.56 -3.65
N ASN A 205 -0.45 3.29 -3.53
CA ASN A 205 -1.06 3.63 -2.25
C ASN A 205 -1.50 2.35 -1.54
N HIS A 206 -1.18 2.22 -0.25
CA HIS A 206 -1.38 0.98 0.50
C HIS A 206 -1.56 1.19 2.00
N SER A 207 -1.94 0.09 2.66
CA SER A 207 -1.99 -0.05 4.11
C SER A 207 -1.33 -1.36 4.54
N HIS A 208 -1.06 -1.49 5.82
CA HIS A 208 -0.28 -2.56 6.39
C HIS A 208 -1.09 -3.44 7.32
N VAL A 209 -0.92 -4.76 7.21
CA VAL A 209 -1.44 -5.74 8.14
C VAL A 209 -0.33 -6.69 8.56
N ILE A 210 -0.16 -6.90 9.86
CA ILE A 210 0.75 -7.94 10.38
C ILE A 210 -0.03 -9.07 11.04
N GLN A 211 0.50 -10.29 10.95
CA GLN A 211 -0.14 -11.50 11.49
C GLN A 211 -0.15 -11.54 13.02
N VAL A 212 0.89 -10.98 13.63
CA VAL A 212 1.25 -11.23 15.02
C VAL A 212 1.27 -9.90 15.77
N ASP A 213 0.73 -9.94 16.98
CA ASP A 213 0.76 -8.84 17.94
C ASP A 213 2.12 -8.83 18.60
N PHE A 214 3.11 -8.39 17.84
CA PHE A 214 4.35 -8.03 18.46
C PHE A 214 4.25 -6.58 18.88
N ASN A 215 4.35 -6.34 20.17
CA ASN A 215 4.98 -5.13 20.66
C ASN A 215 6.50 -5.25 20.44
N GLN A 216 6.90 -5.47 19.18
CA GLN A 216 8.26 -5.71 18.74
C GLN A 216 9.04 -4.39 18.83
N LYS A 217 9.55 -4.09 20.03
CA LYS A 217 10.38 -2.88 20.21
C LYS A 217 11.70 -2.93 19.44
N ARG A 218 12.20 -4.13 19.11
CA ARG A 218 13.45 -4.32 18.36
C ARG A 218 13.16 -4.59 16.88
N PRO A 219 13.65 -3.77 15.96
CA PRO A 219 13.38 -3.94 14.54
C PRO A 219 13.87 -5.31 14.03
N VAL A 220 13.09 -5.88 13.11
CA VAL A 220 13.40 -7.13 12.39
C VAL A 220 13.08 -6.94 10.91
N TRP A 221 13.59 -7.83 10.07
CA TRP A 221 13.23 -7.88 8.65
C TRP A 221 11.87 -8.53 8.46
N TRP A 222 10.98 -7.82 7.79
CA TRP A 222 9.65 -8.28 7.41
C TRP A 222 9.62 -8.49 5.90
N GLN A 223 9.26 -9.69 5.45
CA GLN A 223 8.97 -9.88 4.03
C GLN A 223 7.68 -9.17 3.70
N VAL A 224 7.72 -8.33 2.67
CA VAL A 224 6.54 -7.67 2.13
C VAL A 224 5.79 -8.66 1.26
N ILE A 225 4.51 -8.84 1.58
CA ILE A 225 3.56 -9.63 0.78
C ILE A 225 2.51 -8.66 0.24
N PRO A 226 2.63 -8.22 -1.02
CA PRO A 226 1.60 -7.44 -1.69
C PRO A 226 0.27 -8.21 -1.73
N VAL A 227 -0.83 -7.52 -1.44
CA VAL A 227 -2.18 -8.06 -1.47
C VAL A 227 -3.11 -7.11 -2.21
N LEU A 228 -3.73 -7.58 -3.28
CA LEU A 228 -4.76 -6.81 -4.00
C LEU A 228 -6.10 -7.00 -3.31
N ILE A 229 -6.70 -5.93 -2.80
CA ILE A 229 -8.07 -5.93 -2.26
C ILE A 229 -9.02 -5.49 -3.36
N LYS A 230 -10.04 -6.29 -3.66
CA LYS A 230 -10.88 -6.10 -4.86
C LYS A 230 -12.18 -5.35 -4.60
N ASN A 231 -12.60 -5.20 -3.35
CA ASN A 231 -13.83 -4.50 -3.00
C ASN A 231 -13.59 -3.45 -1.92
N GLN A 232 -14.31 -2.34 -2.05
CA GLN A 232 -14.30 -1.26 -1.07
C GLN A 232 -14.77 -1.71 0.32
N SER A 233 -15.74 -2.62 0.40
CA SER A 233 -16.28 -3.12 1.69
C SER A 233 -15.26 -3.88 2.53
N ASP A 234 -14.20 -4.40 1.90
CA ASP A 234 -13.13 -5.12 2.57
C ASP A 234 -11.97 -4.18 2.97
N TRP A 235 -11.95 -2.95 2.45
CA TRP A 235 -10.90 -1.98 2.75
C TRP A 235 -11.02 -1.47 4.21
N PRO A 236 -9.91 -1.40 4.97
CA PRO A 236 -9.97 -0.98 6.36
C PRO A 236 -10.27 0.51 6.51
N THR A 237 -11.01 0.84 7.57
CA THR A 237 -11.14 2.23 8.04
C THR A 237 -9.89 2.66 8.80
N ALA A 238 -9.59 3.96 8.78
CA ALA A 238 -8.41 4.52 9.45
C ALA A 238 -8.34 4.22 10.95
N ASP A 239 -9.49 4.11 11.63
CA ASP A 239 -9.59 3.80 13.06
C ASP A 239 -9.58 2.30 13.40
N ALA A 240 -9.38 1.46 12.38
CA ALA A 240 -9.45 0.00 12.45
C ALA A 240 -10.82 -0.58 12.86
N SER A 241 -11.91 0.20 12.83
CA SER A 241 -13.24 -0.25 13.25
C SER A 241 -13.90 -1.25 12.28
N SER A 242 -13.49 -1.29 11.01
CA SER A 242 -14.02 -2.22 10.01
C SER A 242 -12.98 -2.56 8.91
N GLY A 243 -13.35 -3.51 8.03
CA GLY A 243 -12.51 -3.99 6.93
C GLY A 243 -11.38 -4.92 7.36
N ILE A 244 -10.38 -5.10 6.48
CA ILE A 244 -9.23 -5.98 6.72
C ILE A 244 -8.20 -5.28 7.63
N THR A 245 -8.43 -5.39 8.94
CA THR A 245 -7.57 -4.82 10.00
C THR A 245 -6.85 -5.91 10.81
N SER A 246 -6.87 -7.15 10.33
CA SER A 246 -6.20 -8.28 10.94
C SER A 246 -5.90 -9.37 9.92
N PHE A 247 -4.86 -10.16 10.18
CA PHE A 247 -4.56 -11.33 9.35
C PHE A 247 -5.70 -12.33 9.27
N LYS A 248 -6.49 -12.51 10.34
CA LYS A 248 -7.70 -13.36 10.29
C LYS A 248 -8.71 -12.82 9.27
N ALA A 249 -8.94 -11.51 9.24
CA ALA A 249 -9.83 -10.88 8.26
C ALA A 249 -9.26 -10.99 6.85
N LEU A 250 -7.95 -10.81 6.68
CA LEU A 250 -7.27 -10.99 5.40
C LEU A 250 -7.47 -12.41 4.84
N LYS A 251 -7.19 -13.46 5.61
CA LYS A 251 -7.39 -14.85 5.15
C LYS A 251 -8.86 -15.18 4.89
N ALA A 252 -9.79 -14.53 5.59
CA ALA A 252 -11.21 -14.66 5.28
C ALA A 252 -11.55 -14.02 3.91
N ALA A 253 -11.01 -12.83 3.63
CA ALA A 253 -11.19 -12.15 2.34
C ALA A 253 -10.56 -12.96 1.19
N GLU A 254 -9.38 -13.52 1.36
CA GLU A 254 -8.78 -14.41 0.35
C GLU A 254 -9.63 -15.64 0.07
N LYS A 255 -10.15 -16.30 1.12
CA LYS A 255 -11.05 -17.45 0.96
C LYS A 255 -12.33 -17.09 0.22
N ALA A 256 -12.80 -15.85 0.39
CA ALA A 256 -13.94 -15.30 -0.33
C ALA A 256 -13.58 -14.80 -1.74
N ASN A 257 -12.33 -14.95 -2.18
CA ASN A 257 -11.81 -14.39 -3.42
C ASN A 257 -12.04 -12.85 -3.48
N ALA A 258 -11.91 -12.16 -2.37
CA ALA A 258 -11.96 -10.70 -2.26
C ALA A 258 -10.56 -10.07 -2.12
N ALA A 259 -9.55 -10.89 -1.80
CA ALA A 259 -8.15 -10.50 -1.72
C ALA A 259 -7.26 -11.50 -2.48
N ILE A 260 -6.12 -11.04 -3.02
CA ILE A 260 -5.13 -11.87 -3.70
C ILE A 260 -3.74 -11.52 -3.18
N GLU A 261 -3.11 -12.43 -2.44
CA GLU A 261 -1.68 -12.36 -2.08
C GLU A 261 -0.79 -12.65 -3.29
N VAL A 262 0.28 -11.87 -3.45
CA VAL A 262 1.31 -12.08 -4.48
C VAL A 262 2.68 -12.10 -3.79
N PRO A 263 3.59 -13.02 -4.15
CA PRO A 263 4.94 -13.03 -3.58
C PRO A 263 5.75 -11.78 -3.96
N SER A 264 6.76 -11.42 -3.17
CA SER A 264 7.77 -10.40 -3.56
C SER A 264 9.17 -10.73 -3.02
N ASN A 265 10.19 -10.08 -3.57
CA ASN A 265 11.57 -10.06 -3.05
C ASN A 265 11.87 -8.86 -2.13
N PHE A 266 10.84 -8.13 -1.70
CA PHE A 266 10.97 -6.88 -0.97
C PHE A 266 10.87 -7.10 0.54
N PHE A 267 11.71 -6.41 1.30
CA PHE A 267 11.78 -6.49 2.76
C PHE A 267 11.88 -5.10 3.40
N LEU A 268 11.26 -4.96 4.57
CA LEU A 268 11.31 -3.74 5.36
C LEU A 268 11.84 -4.04 6.76
N PHE A 269 12.67 -3.13 7.29
CA PHE A 269 13.28 -3.28 8.61
C PHE A 269 12.66 -2.32 9.63
N PHE A 270 11.75 -2.84 10.46
CA PHE A 270 11.04 -2.03 11.43
C PHE A 270 10.66 -2.79 12.70
N GLY A 271 10.47 -2.04 13.77
CA GLY A 271 9.80 -2.48 14.99
C GLY A 271 8.34 -2.04 14.99
N SER A 272 7.48 -2.73 15.74
CA SER A 272 6.05 -2.43 15.85
C SER A 272 5.62 -2.27 17.30
N GLN A 273 4.77 -1.29 17.57
CA GLN A 273 4.24 -1.02 18.90
C GLN A 273 2.76 -0.66 18.81
N LYS A 274 1.96 -1.07 19.80
CA LYS A 274 0.55 -0.69 19.84
C LYS A 274 0.44 0.83 19.99
N MET A 275 -0.41 1.48 19.19
CA MET A 275 -0.72 2.89 19.39
C MET A 275 -1.46 3.07 20.71
N HIS A 276 -0.98 4.00 21.52
CA HIS A 276 -1.69 4.44 22.73
C HIS A 276 -2.73 5.46 22.28
N MET A 277 -3.98 5.01 22.20
CA MET A 277 -5.15 5.89 22.06
C MET A 277 -5.43 6.60 23.38
#